data_AF-A0A8S0GSK5-F1
#
_entry.id   AF-A0A8S0GSK5-F1
#
_cell.length_a   1.000
_cell.length_b   1.000
_cell.length_c   1.000
_cell.angle_alpha   90.00
_cell.angle_beta   90.00
_cell.angle_gamma   90.00
#
_symmetry.space_group_name_H-M   'P 1'
#
loop_
_entity.id
_entity.type
_entity.pdbx_description
1 polymer ?
#
loop_
_entity_poly.entity_id
_entity_poly.type
_entity_poly.pdbx_seq_one_letter_code
_entity_poly.pdbx_strand_id
1 'polypeptide(L)'
;MSIHVALHHVTHYRYDRAVELGPQIVRLRPAAHSRTRILSYALKAQPEQHFINWQQDPQGNYLARLVFPEKTSELRIEVDLLAEMAVFNPFDFFLEPYAEQIPFAYAADEQRELAPYLETLPLTPRFQAYLDAISRTPLPAVDFLVGLNQRLSTDIAYLIRMEPGCRLRSRPCSTPPAPAGTRPGCWCNCCATWGWRRALSPAT
;
A
#
# COMPACT_ATOMS: atom_id res chain seq x y z
N MET A 1 -22.71 -6.38 13.64
CA MET A 1 -22.01 -5.93 14.88
C MET A 1 -20.73 -5.24 14.46
N SER A 2 -20.56 -3.96 14.75
CA SER A 2 -19.31 -3.24 14.48
C SER A 2 -18.38 -3.33 15.69
N ILE A 3 -17.10 -3.59 15.43
CA ILE A 3 -16.06 -3.64 16.46
C ILE A 3 -15.38 -2.27 16.48
N HIS A 4 -15.26 -1.68 17.67
CA HIS A 4 -14.47 -0.47 17.85
C HIS A 4 -13.01 -0.86 18.12
N VAL A 5 -12.10 -0.34 17.30
CA VAL A 5 -10.66 -0.59 17.45
C VAL A 5 -9.95 0.74 17.69
N ALA A 6 -9.28 0.82 18.84
CA ALA A 6 -8.38 1.91 19.16
C ALA A 6 -6.96 1.52 18.71
N LEU A 7 -6.34 2.37 17.90
CA LEU A 7 -4.97 2.26 17.42
C LEU A 7 -4.16 3.41 18.02
N HIS A 8 -3.11 3.04 18.76
CA HIS A 8 -2.10 3.97 19.25
C HIS A 8 -0.79 3.67 18.55
N HIS A 9 -0.29 4.65 17.78
CA HIS A 9 0.96 4.55 17.06
C HIS A 9 1.94 5.59 17.58
N VAL A 10 3.15 5.15 17.94
CA VAL A 10 4.24 6.03 18.34
C VAL A 10 5.46 5.72 17.50
N THR A 11 5.97 6.75 16.82
CA THR A 11 7.29 6.74 16.22
C THR A 11 8.16 7.73 16.99
N HIS A 12 9.26 7.24 17.56
CA HIS A 12 10.17 8.05 18.37
C HIS A 12 11.60 7.92 17.85
N TYR A 13 12.15 9.02 17.35
CA TYR A 13 13.55 9.15 17.00
C TYR A 13 14.28 9.94 18.08
N ARG A 14 15.40 9.41 18.54
CA ARG A 14 16.31 10.06 19.48
C ARG A 14 17.65 10.26 18.80
N TYR A 15 18.15 11.48 18.85
CA TYR A 15 19.41 11.87 18.25
C TYR A 15 20.47 12.02 19.34
N ASP A 16 21.71 11.68 19.00
CA ASP A 16 22.89 11.85 19.86
C ASP A 16 23.25 13.33 20.08
N ARG A 17 22.82 14.21 19.18
CA ARG A 17 23.04 15.66 19.22
C ARG A 17 21.82 16.43 18.71
N ALA A 18 21.76 17.73 19.00
CA ALA A 18 20.72 18.60 18.47
C ALA A 18 20.85 18.72 16.93
N VAL A 19 19.83 18.27 16.21
CA VAL A 19 19.76 18.27 14.75
C VAL A 19 18.69 19.23 14.26
N GLU A 20 18.92 19.81 13.09
CA GLU A 20 17.89 20.56 12.36
C GLU A 20 17.07 19.57 11.53
N LEU A 21 15.75 19.58 11.72
CA LEU A 21 14.84 18.69 11.01
C LEU A 21 14.34 19.38 9.74
N GLY A 22 14.61 18.76 8.59
CA GLY A 22 13.92 19.14 7.35
C GLY A 22 12.41 18.90 7.44
N PRO A 23 11.62 19.43 6.50
CA PRO A 23 10.16 19.23 6.49
C PRO A 23 9.80 17.74 6.51
N GLN A 24 9.00 17.35 7.52
CA GLN A 24 8.54 15.97 7.68
C GLN A 24 7.14 15.83 7.09
N ILE A 25 6.87 14.69 6.42
CA ILE A 25 5.55 14.38 5.87
C ILE A 25 5.02 13.15 6.60
N VAL A 26 3.93 13.32 7.34
CA VAL A 26 3.25 12.25 8.06
C VAL A 26 2.00 11.83 7.29
N ARG A 27 1.93 10.54 6.93
CA ARG A 27 0.83 9.91 6.16
C ARG A 27 0.01 8.91 6.98
N LEU A 28 -0.10 9.17 8.28
CA LEU A 28 -0.72 8.25 9.24
C LEU A 28 -2.22 8.51 9.47
N ARG A 29 -2.81 9.44 8.69
CA ARG A 29 -4.25 9.67 8.70
C ARG A 29 -4.90 8.86 7.58
N PRO A 30 -5.91 8.02 7.89
CA PRO A 30 -6.66 7.30 6.86
C PRO A 30 -7.27 8.23 5.81
N ALA A 31 -7.31 7.79 4.55
CA ALA A 31 -7.88 8.55 3.45
C ALA A 31 -9.39 8.84 3.66
N ALA A 32 -9.86 9.97 3.16
CA ALA A 32 -11.24 10.45 3.38
C ALA A 32 -12.30 9.46 2.86
N HIS A 33 -12.02 8.80 1.74
CA HIS A 33 -12.89 7.82 1.10
C HIS A 33 -12.75 6.39 1.66
N SER A 34 -12.08 6.21 2.80
CA SER A 34 -11.97 4.90 3.44
C SER A 34 -13.36 4.39 3.83
N ARG A 35 -13.66 3.13 3.49
CA ARG A 35 -14.90 2.46 3.92
C ARG A 35 -14.98 2.29 5.43
N THR A 36 -13.84 2.16 6.10
CA THR A 36 -13.76 2.11 7.56
C THR A 36 -13.97 3.51 8.13
N ARG A 37 -15.04 3.68 8.89
CA ARG A 37 -15.37 4.97 9.52
C ARG A 37 -14.38 5.27 10.64
N ILE A 38 -13.80 6.47 10.58
CA ILE A 38 -12.91 6.98 11.63
C ILE A 38 -13.75 7.85 12.57
N LEU A 39 -13.88 7.42 13.82
CA LEU A 39 -14.67 8.12 14.84
C LEU A 39 -13.88 9.24 15.48
N SER A 40 -12.59 9.01 15.74
CA SER A 40 -11.68 10.04 16.24
C SER A 40 -10.27 9.84 15.70
N TYR A 41 -9.56 10.96 15.57
CA TYR A 41 -8.17 11.00 15.14
C TYR A 41 -7.46 12.14 15.87
N ALA A 42 -6.30 11.87 16.45
CA ALA A 42 -5.41 12.87 17.00
C ALA A 42 -3.98 12.61 16.54
N LEU A 43 -3.28 13.68 16.15
CA LEU A 43 -1.86 13.67 15.82
C LEU A 43 -1.16 14.61 16.80
N LYS A 44 -0.17 14.10 17.52
CA LYS A 44 0.72 14.89 18.35
C LYS A 44 2.13 14.76 17.81
N ALA A 45 2.81 15.89 17.68
CA ALA A 45 4.21 15.93 17.28
C ALA A 45 5.02 16.67 18.34
N GLN A 46 6.18 16.11 18.67
CA GLN A 46 7.19 16.76 19.50
C GLN A 46 8.46 16.92 18.65
N PRO A 47 9.15 18.08 18.73
CA PRO A 47 8.94 19.21 19.66
C PRO A 47 7.60 19.96 19.50
N GLU A 48 7.09 20.53 20.61
CA GLU A 48 5.78 21.23 20.62
C GLU A 48 5.75 22.47 19.72
N GLN A 49 6.88 23.15 19.58
CA GLN A 49 7.01 24.27 18.65
C GLN A 49 7.23 23.75 17.23
N HIS A 50 6.14 23.62 16.48
CA HIS A 50 6.18 23.24 15.08
C HIS A 50 5.02 23.87 14.31
N PHE A 51 5.18 23.95 13.00
CA PHE A 51 4.10 24.29 12.08
C PHE A 51 3.56 23.01 11.45
N ILE A 52 2.24 22.85 11.50
CA ILE A 52 1.54 21.77 10.80
C ILE A 52 0.70 22.35 9.67
N ASN A 53 0.91 21.83 8.46
CA ASN A 53 0.09 22.14 7.29
C ASN A 53 -0.52 20.86 6.74
N TRP A 54 -1.85 20.80 6.72
CA TRP A 54 -2.61 19.69 6.16
C TRP A 54 -2.89 19.91 4.68
N GLN A 55 -2.49 18.94 3.87
CA GLN A 55 -2.69 18.93 2.43
C GLN A 55 -3.33 17.61 2.00
N GLN A 56 -3.87 17.58 0.79
CA GLN A 56 -4.30 16.36 0.13
C GLN A 56 -3.45 16.13 -1.11
N ASP A 57 -3.06 14.88 -1.34
CA ASP A 57 -2.42 14.49 -2.61
C ASP A 57 -3.48 14.29 -3.72
N PRO A 58 -3.08 14.10 -4.99
CA PRO A 58 -4.01 13.87 -6.09
C PRO A 58 -4.88 12.60 -5.93
N GLN A 59 -4.50 11.71 -5.01
CA GLN A 59 -5.23 10.47 -4.70
C GLN A 59 -6.15 10.64 -3.48
N GLY A 60 -6.28 11.86 -2.93
CA GLY A 60 -7.14 12.17 -1.79
C GLY A 60 -6.58 11.73 -0.43
N ASN A 61 -5.30 11.34 -0.35
CA ASN A 61 -4.68 11.00 0.92
C ASN A 61 -4.32 12.27 1.70
N TYR A 62 -4.54 12.25 3.02
CA TYR A 62 -4.14 13.34 3.89
C TYR A 62 -2.64 13.32 4.18
N LEU A 63 -2.00 14.47 4.00
CA LEU A 63 -0.60 14.70 4.27
C LEU A 63 -0.46 15.77 5.34
N ALA A 64 0.09 15.43 6.51
CA ALA A 64 0.53 16.40 7.49
C ALA A 64 1.99 16.77 7.21
N ARG A 65 2.22 17.99 6.74
CA ARG A 65 3.56 18.55 6.58
C ARG A 65 3.95 19.29 7.85
N LEU A 66 4.93 18.76 8.56
CA LEU A 66 5.47 19.31 9.80
C LEU A 66 6.79 20.03 9.51
N VAL A 67 6.94 21.25 10.03
CA VAL A 67 8.18 22.02 9.95
C VAL A 67 8.58 22.44 11.36
N PHE A 68 9.81 22.11 11.75
CA PHE A 68 10.37 22.40 13.06
C PHE A 68 11.43 23.49 12.91
N PRO A 69 11.20 24.70 13.47
CA PRO A 69 12.14 25.81 13.30
C PRO A 69 13.39 25.66 14.18
N GLU A 70 13.28 24.97 15.32
CA GLU A 70 14.38 24.82 16.28
C GLU A 70 15.09 23.48 16.13
N LYS A 71 16.38 23.46 16.51
CA LYS A 71 17.14 22.21 16.59
C LYS A 71 16.62 21.36 17.75
N THR A 72 16.46 20.07 17.51
CA THR A 72 15.95 19.14 18.53
C THR A 72 16.84 17.90 18.67
N SER A 73 16.81 17.30 19.85
CA SER A 73 17.44 16.00 20.12
C SER A 73 16.45 14.84 20.02
N GLU A 74 15.16 15.12 19.85
CA GLU A 74 14.12 14.10 19.68
C GLU A 74 13.05 14.53 18.67
N LEU A 75 12.50 13.55 17.95
CA LEU A 75 11.31 13.68 17.12
C LEU A 75 10.35 12.57 17.50
N ARG A 76 9.21 12.93 18.09
CA ARG A 76 8.18 11.97 18.50
C ARG A 76 6.88 12.30 17.80
N ILE A 77 6.35 11.33 17.06
CA ILE A 77 5.07 11.41 16.38
C ILE A 77 4.14 10.38 17.01
N GLU A 78 3.05 10.86 17.58
CA GLU A 78 2.00 10.01 18.16
C GLU A 78 0.70 10.19 17.38
N VAL A 79 0.05 9.08 17.08
CA VAL A 79 -1.26 9.05 16.44
C VAL A 79 -2.18 8.16 17.24
N ASP A 80 -3.29 8.74 17.65
CA ASP A 80 -4.42 8.04 18.25
C ASP A 80 -5.57 7.99 17.24
N LEU A 81 -6.09 6.79 16.98
CA LEU A 81 -7.15 6.55 16.01
C LEU A 81 -8.20 5.64 16.62
N LEU A 82 -9.47 6.05 16.60
CA LEU A 82 -10.60 5.17 16.90
C LEU A 82 -11.34 4.87 15.60
N ALA A 83 -11.31 3.60 15.19
CA ALA A 83 -11.95 3.13 13.96
C ALA A 83 -13.12 2.19 14.27
N GLU A 84 -14.21 2.35 13.53
CA GLU A 84 -15.33 1.43 13.54
C GLU A 84 -15.11 0.38 12.43
N MET A 85 -14.75 -0.83 12.83
CA MET A 85 -14.58 -1.96 11.92
C MET A 85 -15.93 -2.65 11.72
N ALA A 86 -16.59 -2.28 10.63
CA ALA A 86 -17.72 -3.04 10.09
C ALA A 86 -17.22 -4.13 9.14
N VAL A 87 -17.87 -5.29 9.17
CA VAL A 87 -17.63 -6.35 8.18
C VAL A 87 -18.22 -5.89 6.84
N PHE A 88 -17.37 -5.75 5.82
CA PHE A 88 -17.80 -5.53 4.45
C PHE A 88 -17.45 -6.76 3.61
N ASN A 89 -18.29 -7.09 2.63
CA ASN A 89 -17.98 -8.14 1.68
C ASN A 89 -16.94 -7.61 0.67
N PRO A 90 -15.72 -8.19 0.61
CA PRO A 90 -14.69 -7.74 -0.32
C PRO A 90 -15.02 -8.04 -1.79
N PHE A 91 -15.95 -8.98 -2.04
CA PHE A 91 -16.42 -9.40 -3.36
C PHE A 91 -17.74 -8.74 -3.78
N ASP A 92 -18.20 -7.74 -3.03
CA ASP A 92 -19.40 -6.97 -3.37
C ASP A 92 -19.05 -5.87 -4.38
N PHE A 93 -18.88 -6.30 -5.63
CA PHE A 93 -18.63 -5.46 -6.79
C PHE A 93 -19.05 -6.19 -8.06
N PHE A 94 -19.34 -5.42 -9.12
CA PHE A 94 -19.60 -5.95 -10.45
C PHE A 94 -18.34 -5.89 -11.30
N LEU A 95 -18.18 -6.89 -12.17
CA LEU A 95 -17.21 -6.86 -13.25
C LEU A 95 -17.91 -6.42 -14.53
N GLU A 96 -17.19 -5.66 -15.35
CA GLU A 96 -17.61 -5.41 -16.72
C GLU A 96 -17.62 -6.74 -17.52
N PRO A 97 -18.54 -6.93 -18.47
CA PRO A 97 -18.66 -8.19 -19.22
C PRO A 97 -17.36 -8.62 -19.91
N TYR A 98 -16.55 -7.66 -20.36
CA TYR A 98 -15.27 -7.93 -21.02
C TYR A 98 -14.21 -8.47 -20.04
N ALA A 99 -14.36 -8.25 -18.74
CA ALA A 99 -13.41 -8.59 -17.68
C ALA A 99 -13.84 -9.81 -16.83
N GLU A 100 -14.92 -10.50 -17.20
CA GLU A 100 -15.40 -11.67 -16.46
C GLU A 100 -14.40 -12.84 -16.50
N GLN A 101 -13.70 -13.00 -17.63
CA GLN A 101 -12.74 -14.08 -17.86
C GLN A 101 -11.39 -13.57 -18.29
N ILE A 102 -10.35 -14.30 -17.92
CA ILE A 102 -8.98 -14.01 -18.34
C ILE A 102 -8.63 -14.72 -19.66
N PRO A 103 -7.68 -14.21 -20.45
CA PRO A 103 -7.18 -12.84 -20.44
C PRO A 103 -8.22 -11.87 -21.03
N PHE A 104 -8.22 -10.62 -20.57
CA PHE A 104 -9.03 -9.53 -21.12
C PHE A 104 -8.18 -8.30 -21.43
N ALA A 105 -8.77 -7.32 -22.11
CA ALA A 105 -8.18 -6.01 -22.35
C ALA A 105 -9.15 -4.92 -21.88
N TYR A 106 -8.62 -3.88 -21.22
CA TYR A 106 -9.39 -2.72 -20.79
C TYR A 106 -9.93 -1.91 -21.98
N ALA A 107 -11.04 -1.20 -21.77
CA ALA A 107 -11.52 -0.21 -22.73
C ALA A 107 -10.51 0.96 -22.87
N ALA A 108 -10.57 1.69 -23.99
CA ALA A 108 -9.54 2.68 -24.34
C ALA A 108 -9.46 3.87 -23.35
N ASP A 109 -10.58 4.26 -22.79
CA ASP A 109 -10.71 5.25 -21.72
C ASP A 109 -10.11 4.75 -20.40
N GLU A 110 -10.47 3.52 -19.99
CA GLU A 110 -9.90 2.90 -18.79
C GLU A 110 -8.39 2.69 -18.90
N GLN A 111 -7.88 2.29 -20.07
CA GLN A 111 -6.43 2.18 -20.31
C GLN A 111 -5.72 3.50 -20.06
N ARG A 112 -6.32 4.63 -20.44
CA ARG A 112 -5.74 5.97 -20.24
C ARG A 112 -5.70 6.33 -18.75
N GLU A 113 -6.77 6.06 -18.03
CA GLU A 113 -6.83 6.35 -16.57
C GLU A 113 -5.94 5.40 -15.76
N LEU A 114 -5.84 4.15 -16.19
CA LEU A 114 -5.07 3.10 -15.52
C LEU A 114 -3.60 3.07 -15.94
N ALA A 115 -3.19 3.82 -16.97
CA ALA A 115 -1.83 3.82 -17.50
C ALA A 115 -0.72 3.87 -16.43
N PRO A 116 -0.79 4.74 -15.40
CA PRO A 116 0.25 4.78 -14.35
C PRO A 116 0.39 3.48 -13.54
N TYR A 117 -0.64 2.64 -13.53
CA TYR A 117 -0.65 1.35 -12.84
C TYR A 117 -0.33 0.17 -13.76
N LEU A 118 -0.29 0.40 -15.07
CA LEU A 118 0.09 -0.57 -16.09
C LEU A 118 1.57 -0.48 -16.45
N GLU A 119 2.27 0.55 -15.96
CA GLU A 119 3.71 0.66 -16.10
C GLU A 119 4.42 -0.51 -15.41
N THR A 120 5.25 -1.22 -16.18
CA THR A 120 6.01 -2.37 -15.72
C THR A 120 7.49 -2.04 -15.66
N LEU A 121 8.18 -2.61 -14.67
CA LEU A 121 9.63 -2.58 -14.63
C LEU A 121 10.21 -3.71 -15.47
N PRO A 122 11.46 -3.58 -15.96
CA PRO A 122 12.14 -4.65 -16.67
C PRO A 122 12.12 -5.96 -15.86
N LEU A 123 11.69 -7.03 -16.51
CA LEU A 123 11.53 -8.34 -15.88
C LEU A 123 12.91 -8.94 -15.59
N THR A 124 13.13 -9.36 -14.34
CA THR A 124 14.32 -10.16 -14.02
C THR A 124 14.12 -11.60 -14.52
N PRO A 125 15.20 -12.33 -14.91
CA PRO A 125 15.06 -13.68 -15.46
C PRO A 125 14.27 -14.65 -14.58
N ARG A 126 14.39 -14.51 -13.25
CA ARG A 126 13.64 -15.32 -12.28
C ARG A 126 12.16 -14.96 -12.22
N PHE A 127 11.87 -13.67 -12.33
CA PHE A 127 10.48 -13.22 -12.35
C PHE A 127 9.80 -13.64 -13.65
N GLN A 128 10.51 -13.55 -14.79
CA GLN A 128 10.04 -14.09 -16.07
C GLN A 128 9.67 -15.58 -15.94
N ALA A 129 10.59 -16.42 -15.46
CA ALA A 129 10.32 -17.85 -15.27
C ALA A 129 9.12 -18.13 -14.34
N TYR A 130 8.92 -17.29 -13.33
CA TYR A 130 7.77 -17.39 -12.43
C TYR A 130 6.45 -17.03 -13.15
N LEU A 131 6.45 -15.98 -13.99
CA LEU A 131 5.29 -15.59 -14.77
C LEU A 131 4.94 -16.64 -15.84
N ASP A 132 5.94 -17.23 -16.48
CA ASP A 132 5.77 -18.28 -17.49
C ASP A 132 5.16 -19.55 -16.89
N ALA A 133 5.42 -19.81 -15.60
CA ALA A 133 4.84 -20.93 -14.85
C ALA A 133 3.38 -20.70 -14.42
N ILE A 134 2.76 -19.57 -14.78
CA ILE A 134 1.37 -19.29 -14.44
C ILE A 134 0.51 -19.43 -15.69
N SER A 135 -0.41 -20.39 -15.65
CA SER A 135 -1.33 -20.64 -16.76
C SER A 135 -2.24 -19.43 -17.00
N ARG A 136 -2.43 -19.10 -18.28
CA ARG A 136 -3.38 -18.09 -18.76
C ARG A 136 -4.62 -18.71 -19.40
N THR A 137 -4.91 -19.97 -19.06
CA THR A 137 -6.16 -20.62 -19.49
C THR A 137 -7.36 -19.81 -19.01
N PRO A 138 -8.41 -19.65 -19.84
CA PRO A 138 -9.59 -18.91 -19.44
C PRO A 138 -10.22 -19.43 -18.16
N LEU A 139 -10.30 -18.53 -17.18
CA LEU A 139 -10.87 -18.74 -15.86
C LEU A 139 -11.60 -17.45 -15.47
N PRO A 140 -12.62 -17.53 -14.59
CA PRO A 140 -13.20 -16.35 -14.00
C PRO A 140 -12.12 -15.47 -13.36
N ALA A 141 -12.17 -14.18 -13.64
CA ALA A 141 -11.14 -13.23 -13.27
C ALA A 141 -10.88 -13.18 -11.76
N VAL A 142 -11.94 -13.26 -10.95
CA VAL A 142 -11.85 -13.32 -9.48
C VAL A 142 -11.14 -14.58 -9.02
N ASP A 143 -11.51 -15.75 -9.54
CA ASP A 143 -10.91 -17.03 -9.15
C ASP A 143 -9.43 -17.09 -9.50
N PHE A 144 -9.07 -16.55 -10.66
CA PHE A 144 -7.67 -16.41 -11.07
C PHE A 144 -6.87 -15.53 -10.09
N LEU A 145 -7.39 -14.36 -9.70
CA LEU A 145 -6.73 -13.48 -8.74
C LEU A 145 -6.60 -14.10 -7.34
N VAL A 146 -7.64 -14.79 -6.88
CA VAL A 146 -7.63 -15.50 -5.59
C VAL A 146 -6.58 -16.62 -5.62
N GLY A 147 -6.56 -17.44 -6.67
CA GLY A 147 -5.56 -18.51 -6.85
C GLY A 147 -4.13 -17.96 -6.94
N LEU A 148 -3.94 -16.86 -7.67
CA LEU A 148 -2.64 -16.19 -7.76
C LEU A 148 -2.16 -15.70 -6.39
N ASN A 149 -3.03 -15.05 -5.62
CA ASN A 149 -2.71 -14.55 -4.29
C ASN A 149 -2.35 -15.70 -3.32
N GLN A 150 -3.11 -16.79 -3.34
CA GLN A 150 -2.81 -17.99 -2.54
C GLN A 150 -1.44 -18.60 -2.90
N ARG A 151 -1.14 -18.69 -4.20
CA ARG A 151 0.17 -19.17 -4.68
C ARG A 151 1.30 -18.25 -4.21
N LEU A 152 1.17 -16.93 -4.40
CA LEU A 152 2.17 -15.96 -3.93
C LEU A 152 2.37 -16.01 -2.41
N SER A 153 1.30 -16.22 -1.64
CA SER A 153 1.38 -16.38 -0.18
C SER A 153 2.19 -17.60 0.23
N THR A 154 2.06 -18.69 -0.52
CA THR A 154 2.78 -19.96 -0.30
C THR A 154 4.24 -19.84 -0.74
N ASP A 155 4.47 -19.29 -1.92
CA ASP A 155 5.78 -19.25 -2.57
C ASP A 155 6.73 -18.21 -1.94
N ILE A 156 6.19 -17.15 -1.32
CA ILE A 156 6.98 -16.05 -0.77
C ILE A 156 7.01 -16.10 0.76
N ALA A 157 8.14 -16.47 1.35
CA ALA A 157 8.35 -16.42 2.79
C ALA A 157 8.42 -14.97 3.32
N TYR A 158 7.79 -14.72 4.48
CA TYR A 158 7.87 -13.44 5.17
C TYR A 158 8.97 -13.47 6.22
N LEU A 159 9.98 -12.62 6.07
CA LEU A 159 11.09 -12.59 7.03
C LEU A 159 11.29 -11.22 7.64
N ILE A 160 11.39 -11.24 8.96
CA ILE A 160 11.71 -10.09 9.80
C ILE A 160 13.21 -9.84 9.68
N ARG A 161 13.58 -8.58 9.46
CA ARG A 161 14.98 -8.17 9.38
C ARG A 161 15.24 -7.03 10.34
N MET A 162 16.41 -7.05 10.95
CA MET A 162 16.88 -6.03 11.89
C MET A 162 17.92 -5.08 11.26
N GLU A 163 18.36 -5.33 10.01
CA GLU A 163 19.29 -4.45 9.30
C GLU A 163 18.61 -3.14 8.85
N PRO A 164 19.22 -1.97 9.13
CA PRO A 164 18.69 -0.68 8.71
C PRO A 164 18.83 -0.46 7.19
N GLY A 165 17.81 0.15 6.58
CA GLY A 165 17.79 0.56 5.17
C GLY A 165 16.69 -0.10 4.32
N CYS A 166 16.12 0.65 3.37
CA CYS A 166 15.22 0.09 2.36
C CYS A 166 16.07 -0.53 1.25
N ARG A 167 16.07 -1.86 1.09
CA ARG A 167 16.82 -2.49 -0.01
C ARG A 167 16.17 -2.16 -1.34
N LEU A 168 16.98 -1.65 -2.27
CA LEU A 168 16.59 -1.57 -3.68
C LEU A 168 16.18 -2.97 -4.17
N ARG A 169 15.12 -3.00 -4.98
CA ARG A 169 14.40 -4.19 -5.45
C ARG A 169 15.22 -5.14 -6.34
N SER A 170 16.53 -4.90 -6.50
CA SER A 170 17.44 -5.63 -7.39
C SER A 170 17.98 -6.93 -6.80
N ARG A 171 17.78 -7.21 -5.50
CA ARG A 171 18.26 -8.45 -4.90
C ARG A 171 17.22 -9.59 -5.06
N PRO A 172 17.61 -10.74 -5.63
CA PRO A 172 16.69 -11.76 -6.12
C PRO A 172 15.82 -12.40 -5.02
N CYS A 173 14.59 -12.74 -5.41
CA CYS A 173 13.57 -13.42 -4.59
C CYS A 173 13.98 -14.83 -4.08
N SER A 174 15.18 -15.33 -4.38
CA SER A 174 15.54 -16.74 -4.14
C SER A 174 16.61 -16.97 -3.07
N THR A 175 17.09 -15.94 -2.35
CA THR A 175 17.86 -16.24 -1.14
C THR A 175 16.87 -16.22 0.01
N PRO A 176 16.57 -17.36 0.64
CA PRO A 176 16.08 -17.33 2.00
C PRO A 176 17.07 -16.44 2.78
N PRO A 177 16.65 -15.29 3.33
CA PRO A 177 15.26 -14.83 3.49
C PRO A 177 14.88 -13.52 2.76
N ALA A 178 13.74 -13.45 2.04
CA ALA A 178 13.13 -12.21 1.48
C ALA A 178 12.27 -11.39 2.49
N PRO A 179 12.36 -10.05 2.53
CA PRO A 179 11.77 -9.21 3.58
C PRO A 179 10.26 -8.90 3.44
N ALA A 180 9.67 -8.37 4.51
CA ALA A 180 8.25 -7.99 4.64
C ALA A 180 7.66 -7.12 3.50
N GLY A 181 8.42 -6.17 2.96
CA GLY A 181 7.97 -5.26 1.90
C GLY A 181 7.92 -5.87 0.49
N THR A 182 8.37 -7.11 0.33
CA THR A 182 8.49 -7.76 -0.99
C THR A 182 7.15 -8.27 -1.51
N ARG A 183 6.25 -8.73 -0.62
CA ARG A 183 4.94 -9.29 -1.01
C ARG A 183 4.02 -8.27 -1.70
N PRO A 184 3.77 -7.06 -1.16
CA PRO A 184 2.93 -6.07 -1.83
C PRO A 184 3.54 -5.62 -3.16
N GLY A 185 4.86 -5.43 -3.22
CA GLY A 185 5.52 -5.07 -4.48
C GLY A 185 5.44 -6.17 -5.53
N CYS A 186 5.64 -7.44 -5.16
CA CYS A 186 5.56 -8.57 -6.09
C CYS A 186 4.13 -8.72 -6.64
N TRP A 187 3.13 -8.55 -5.79
CA TRP A 187 1.73 -8.47 -6.22
C TRP A 187 1.52 -7.29 -7.17
N CYS A 188 1.87 -6.06 -6.80
CA CYS A 188 1.69 -4.89 -7.66
C CYS A 188 2.37 -5.07 -9.04
N ASN A 189 3.56 -5.67 -9.09
CA ASN A 189 4.26 -5.91 -10.35
C ASN A 189 3.60 -7.05 -11.18
N CYS A 190 3.10 -8.11 -10.54
CA CYS A 190 2.30 -9.14 -11.23
C CYS A 190 1.00 -8.55 -11.80
N CYS A 191 0.28 -7.75 -10.99
CA CYS A 191 -0.93 -7.08 -11.42
C CYS A 191 -0.66 -6.09 -12.55
N ALA A 192 0.36 -5.23 -12.46
CA ALA A 192 0.74 -4.32 -13.55
C ALA A 192 1.14 -5.07 -14.82
N THR A 193 1.95 -6.14 -14.70
CA THR A 193 2.38 -6.97 -15.84
C THR A 193 1.22 -7.66 -16.53
N TRP A 194 0.17 -7.97 -15.78
CA TRP A 194 -0.99 -8.68 -16.33
C TRP A 194 -2.16 -7.74 -16.65
N GLY A 195 -1.96 -6.44 -16.46
CA GLY A 195 -2.99 -5.43 -16.66
C GLY A 195 -4.15 -5.54 -15.69
N TRP A 196 -3.89 -5.53 -14.39
CA TRP A 196 -4.91 -5.63 -13.35
C TRP A 196 -4.87 -4.44 -12.39
N ARG A 197 -5.91 -3.62 -12.48
CA ARG A 197 -6.39 -2.76 -11.41
C ARG A 197 -7.92 -2.76 -11.43
N ARG A 198 -8.53 -2.60 -10.24
CA ARG A 198 -9.96 -2.37 -10.06
C ARG A 198 -10.41 -1.21 -10.98
N ALA A 199 -11.02 -1.51 -12.12
CA ALA A 199 -12.05 -0.66 -12.70
C ALA A 199 -13.32 -0.98 -11.91
N LEU A 200 -13.59 -0.20 -10.86
CA LEU A 200 -14.76 -0.42 -10.02
C LEU A 200 -15.59 0.85 -9.92
N SER A 201 -16.80 0.78 -10.44
CA SER A 201 -17.91 1.56 -9.92
C SER A 201 -18.35 0.97 -8.57
N PRO A 202 -18.63 1.81 -7.56
CA PRO A 202 -19.29 1.33 -6.35
C PRO A 202 -20.69 0.79 -6.69
N ALA A 203 -21.05 -0.37 -6.14
CA ALA A 203 -22.45 -0.77 -6.07
C ALA A 203 -23.18 0.21 -5.15
N THR A 204 -24.31 0.74 -5.63
CA THR A 204 -25.17 1.73 -4.99
C THR A 204 -25.70 1.27 -3.65
#